data_AF-A0A2N2SMD8-F1
#
_entry.id   AF-A0A2N2SMD8-F1
#
_cell.length_a   1.000
_cell.length_b   1.000
_cell.length_c   1.000
_cell.angle_alpha   90.00
_cell.angle_beta   90.00
_cell.angle_gamma   90.00
#
_symmetry.space_group_name_H-M   'P 1'
#
loop_
_entity.id
_entity.type
_entity.pdbx_description
1 polymer ?
#
loop_
_entity_poly.entity_id
_entity_poly.type
_entity_poly.pdbx_seq_one_letter_code
_entity_poly.pdbx_strand_id
1 'polypeptide(L)'
;EFRHNCKTLIAVGACAINGGLPAQRNHLELESCLREVYQSRAGLGQGGVPDDPELPLLLDKVRPIHELVRIDYFIPGCPPSGEAIWKFLSDLIAGRTPRLSYPMMRFD
;
A
#
# COMPACT_ATOMS: atom_id res chain seq x y z
N GLU A 1 6.99 -13.11 -5.32
CA GLU A 1 6.95 -14.34 -4.48
C GLU A 1 5.57 -14.61 -3.90
N PHE A 2 5.02 -13.73 -3.04
CA PHE A 2 3.76 -13.98 -2.32
C PHE A 2 2.59 -14.46 -3.22
N ARG A 3 2.34 -13.81 -4.37
CA ARG A 3 1.32 -14.25 -5.33
C ARG A 3 1.49 -15.69 -5.81
N HIS A 4 2.72 -16.15 -6.03
CA HIS A 4 3.00 -17.52 -6.49
C HIS A 4 2.60 -18.56 -5.43
N ASN A 5 2.71 -18.19 -4.15
CA ASN A 5 2.40 -19.07 -3.01
C ASN A 5 0.93 -19.00 -2.60
N CYS A 6 0.11 -18.14 -3.23
CA CYS A 6 -1.28 -17.95 -2.87
C CYS A 6 -2.23 -18.50 -3.92
N LYS A 7 -3.22 -19.29 -3.50
CA LYS A 7 -4.41 -19.59 -4.32
C LYS A 7 -5.28 -18.34 -4.49
N THR A 8 -5.51 -17.63 -3.38
CA THR A 8 -6.28 -16.38 -3.33
C THR A 8 -5.41 -15.28 -2.73
N LEU A 9 -5.28 -14.15 -3.43
CA LEU A 9 -4.57 -12.95 -2.98
C LEU A 9 -5.54 -11.78 -2.84
N ILE A 10 -5.51 -11.11 -1.70
CA ILE A 10 -6.44 -10.03 -1.34
C ILE A 10 -5.65 -8.75 -1.13
N ALA A 11 -6.04 -7.65 -1.77
CA ALA A 11 -5.52 -6.32 -1.48
C ALA A 11 -6.29 -5.72 -0.29
N VAL A 12 -5.58 -5.46 0.80
CA VAL A 12 -6.18 -4.95 2.05
C VAL A 12 -5.78 -3.49 2.26
N GLY A 13 -6.78 -2.62 2.29
CA GLY A 13 -6.63 -1.20 2.58
C GLY A 13 -6.16 -0.32 1.43
N ALA A 14 -6.37 1.00 1.58
CA ALA A 14 -6.15 1.99 0.53
C ALA A 14 -4.75 1.93 -0.11
N CYS A 15 -3.70 1.77 0.70
CA CYS A 15 -2.33 1.67 0.20
C CYS A 15 -2.14 0.55 -0.84
N ALA A 16 -2.70 -0.64 -0.59
CA ALA A 16 -2.61 -1.75 -1.53
C ALA A 16 -3.53 -1.55 -2.74
N ILE A 17 -4.71 -0.96 -2.53
CA ILE A 17 -5.77 -0.84 -3.54
C ILE A 17 -5.46 0.25 -4.56
N ASN A 18 -5.03 1.44 -4.13
CA ASN A 18 -4.85 2.61 -4.99
C ASN A 18 -3.54 3.39 -4.72
N GLY A 19 -2.65 2.84 -3.88
CA GLY A 19 -1.40 3.48 -3.48
C GLY A 19 -1.51 4.35 -2.22
N GLY A 20 -2.72 4.74 -1.81
CA GLY A 20 -3.01 5.43 -0.56
C GLY A 20 -2.26 6.75 -0.37
N LEU A 21 -2.02 7.11 0.90
CA LEU A 21 -1.24 8.30 1.25
C LEU A 21 0.18 8.29 0.66
N PRO A 22 0.92 7.16 0.62
CA PRO A 22 2.24 7.13 -0.01
C PRO A 22 2.25 7.55 -1.48
N ALA A 23 1.22 7.21 -2.25
CA ALA A 23 1.11 7.60 -3.66
C ALA A 23 0.88 9.10 -3.87
N GLN A 24 0.61 9.88 -2.82
CA GLN A 24 0.58 11.33 -2.92
C GLN A 24 1.92 11.89 -3.39
N ARG A 25 3.07 11.23 -3.16
CA ARG A 25 4.35 11.74 -3.69
C ARG A 25 4.48 11.63 -5.22
N ASN A 26 3.60 10.90 -5.92
CA ASN A 26 3.78 10.57 -7.33
C ASN A 26 3.73 11.76 -8.31
N HIS A 27 3.31 12.94 -7.83
CA HIS A 27 3.35 14.19 -8.59
C HIS A 27 4.64 14.98 -8.36
N LEU A 28 5.55 14.48 -7.53
CA LEU A 28 6.86 15.04 -7.24
C LEU A 28 7.94 14.10 -7.78
N GLU A 29 9.06 14.66 -8.21
CA GLU A 29 10.25 13.90 -8.56
C GLU A 29 10.84 13.25 -7.29
N LEU A 30 11.14 11.95 -7.37
CA LEU A 30 11.67 11.17 -6.24
C LEU A 30 12.95 11.78 -5.66
N GLU A 31 13.87 12.22 -6.52
CA GLU A 31 15.12 12.86 -6.09
C GLU A 31 14.85 14.12 -5.26
N SER A 32 13.91 14.96 -5.70
CA SER A 32 13.51 16.19 -4.99
C SER A 32 12.99 15.87 -3.59
N CYS A 33 12.15 14.84 -3.44
CA CYS A 33 11.68 14.39 -2.13
C CYS A 33 12.83 13.95 -1.21
N LEU A 34 13.81 13.21 -1.73
CA LEU A 34 14.95 12.73 -0.94
C LEU A 34 15.87 13.88 -0.53
N ARG A 35 16.20 14.79 -1.45
CA ARG A 35 17.05 15.95 -1.16
C ARG A 35 16.41 16.88 -0.14
N GLU A 36 15.09 17.11 -0.23
CA GLU A 36 14.37 17.93 0.73
C GLU A 36 14.54 17.40 2.16
N VAL A 37 14.39 16.08 2.35
CA VAL A 37 14.43 15.45 3.68
C VAL A 37 15.85 15.30 4.22
N TYR A 38 16.83 14.95 3.36
CA TYR A 38 18.16 14.52 3.79
C TYR A 38 19.28 15.55 3.53
N GLN A 39 19.02 16.62 2.77
CA GLN A 39 20.02 17.64 2.45
C GLN A 39 19.55 19.06 2.81
N SER A 40 18.31 19.42 2.44
CA SER A 40 17.84 20.82 2.53
C SER A 40 17.19 21.19 3.86
N ARG A 41 16.81 20.21 4.70
CA ARG A 41 16.07 20.46 5.94
C ARG A 41 16.93 21.18 6.98
N ALA A 42 16.37 22.25 7.57
CA ALA A 42 17.01 22.99 8.65
C ALA A 42 17.30 22.08 9.87
N GLY A 43 18.47 22.24 10.46
CA GLY A 43 18.93 21.44 11.61
C GLY A 43 19.65 20.15 11.22
N LEU A 44 19.82 19.86 9.93
CA LEU A 44 20.71 18.81 9.46
C LEU A 44 22.18 19.26 9.57
N GLY A 45 23.06 18.32 9.91
CA GLY A 45 24.50 18.48 9.77
C GLY A 45 24.97 18.38 8.32
N GLN A 46 26.23 18.02 8.10
CA GLN A 46 26.74 17.63 6.77
C GLN A 46 26.07 16.33 6.33
N GLY A 47 24.93 16.42 5.64
CA GLY A 47 24.09 15.29 5.23
C GLY A 47 24.07 15.08 3.71
N GLY A 48 23.65 13.88 3.31
CA GLY A 48 23.46 13.46 1.93
C GLY A 48 22.30 12.47 1.82
N VAL A 49 21.77 12.27 0.62
CA VAL A 49 20.80 11.18 0.37
C VAL A 49 21.51 9.86 0.66
N PRO A 50 20.98 8.99 1.55
CA PRO A 50 21.60 7.72 1.87
C PRO A 50 21.73 6.81 0.63
N ASP A 51 22.89 6.18 0.46
CA ASP A 51 23.25 5.36 -0.71
C ASP A 51 23.86 3.99 -0.34
N ASP A 52 23.70 3.56 0.92
CA ASP A 52 24.17 2.26 1.39
C ASP A 52 23.55 1.11 0.54
N PRO A 53 24.34 0.13 0.07
CA PRO A 53 23.83 -1.01 -0.71
C PRO A 53 22.74 -1.84 -0.02
N GLU A 54 22.61 -1.78 1.30
CA GLU A 54 21.53 -2.42 2.04
C GLU A 54 20.17 -1.74 1.81
N LEU A 55 20.16 -0.48 1.34
CA LEU A 55 18.95 0.26 1.04
C LEU A 55 18.42 -0.11 -0.34
N PRO A 56 17.14 -0.50 -0.45
CA PRO A 56 16.57 -0.84 -1.74
C PRO A 56 16.39 0.42 -2.60
N LEU A 57 16.60 0.26 -3.90
CA LEU A 57 16.23 1.28 -4.87
C LEU A 57 14.72 1.55 -4.79
N LEU A 58 14.37 2.81 -4.60
CA LEU A 58 12.97 3.24 -4.62
C LEU A 58 12.48 3.30 -6.07
N LEU A 59 11.25 2.82 -6.29
CA LEU A 59 10.58 3.04 -7.56
C LEU A 59 10.30 4.52 -7.77
N ASP A 60 10.33 4.97 -9.03
CA ASP A 60 9.98 6.34 -9.39
C ASP A 60 8.60 6.74 -8.86
N LYS A 61 7.61 5.83 -8.95
CA LYS A 61 6.24 6.04 -8.44
C LYS A 61 5.81 4.89 -7.55
N VAL A 62 5.03 5.23 -6.52
CA VAL A 62 4.27 4.26 -5.74
C VAL A 62 3.16 3.70 -6.63
N ARG A 63 2.99 2.38 -6.64
CA ARG A 63 2.01 1.68 -7.47
C ARG A 63 1.13 0.80 -6.58
N PRO A 64 -0.19 0.74 -6.80
CA PRO A 64 -1.01 -0.27 -6.15
C PRO A 64 -0.63 -1.68 -6.62
N ILE A 65 -0.85 -2.68 -5.78
CA ILE A 65 -0.32 -4.03 -6.02
C ILE A 65 -0.98 -4.73 -7.22
N HIS A 66 -2.19 -4.30 -7.61
CA HIS A 66 -2.91 -4.86 -8.74
C HIS A 66 -2.31 -4.48 -10.10
N GLU A 67 -1.40 -3.50 -10.15
CA GLU A 67 -0.63 -3.18 -11.35
C GLU A 67 0.57 -4.12 -11.55
N LEU A 68 0.97 -4.86 -10.50
CA LEU A 68 2.14 -5.76 -10.53
C LEU A 68 1.73 -7.24 -10.57
N VAL A 69 0.64 -7.59 -9.89
CA VAL A 69 0.16 -8.98 -9.79
C VAL A 69 -1.36 -9.05 -9.80
N ARG A 70 -1.91 -10.20 -10.23
CA ARG A 70 -3.35 -10.45 -10.15
C ARG A 70 -3.83 -10.51 -8.70
N ILE A 71 -4.83 -9.67 -8.40
CA ILE A 71 -5.55 -9.64 -7.12
C ILE A 71 -6.94 -10.24 -7.32
N ASP A 72 -7.34 -11.13 -6.43
CA ASP A 72 -8.63 -11.82 -6.51
C ASP A 72 -9.75 -11.04 -5.80
N TYR A 73 -9.42 -10.32 -4.72
CA TYR A 73 -10.38 -9.47 -3.98
C TYR A 73 -9.74 -8.23 -3.36
N PHE A 74 -10.58 -7.25 -3.00
CA PHE A 74 -10.18 -6.00 -2.36
C PHE A 74 -10.99 -5.77 -1.08
N ILE A 75 -10.34 -5.37 0.01
CA ILE A 75 -10.99 -4.95 1.27
C ILE A 75 -10.68 -3.46 1.48
N PRO A 76 -11.63 -2.54 1.21
CA PRO A 76 -11.40 -1.10 1.30
C PRO A 76 -11.32 -0.58 2.75
N GLY A 77 -10.65 0.55 2.92
CA GLY A 77 -10.50 1.31 4.18
C GLY A 77 -9.07 1.79 4.43
N CYS A 78 -8.87 2.79 5.30
CA CYS A 78 -7.55 3.31 5.65
C CYS A 78 -7.35 3.48 7.18
N PRO A 79 -7.55 2.42 8.00
CA PRO A 79 -7.60 1.01 7.60
C PRO A 79 -9.03 0.46 7.47
N PRO A 80 -9.22 -0.71 6.81
CA PRO A 80 -10.48 -1.45 6.89
C PRO A 80 -10.85 -1.74 8.35
N SER A 81 -12.14 -1.66 8.68
CA SER A 81 -12.60 -1.94 10.04
C SER A 81 -12.38 -3.42 10.41
N GLY A 82 -12.22 -3.69 11.70
CA GLY A 82 -12.11 -5.05 12.21
C GLY A 82 -13.30 -5.93 11.81
N GLU A 83 -14.51 -5.36 11.83
CA GLU A 83 -15.73 -6.05 11.38
C GLU A 83 -15.70 -6.38 9.89
N ALA A 84 -15.20 -5.47 9.04
CA ALA A 84 -15.08 -5.70 7.60
C ALA A 84 -14.11 -6.86 7.32
N ILE A 85 -12.95 -6.85 7.96
CA ILE A 85 -11.94 -7.93 7.84
C ILE A 85 -12.54 -9.26 8.33
N TRP A 86 -13.15 -9.26 9.52
CA TRP A 86 -13.75 -10.46 10.11
C TRP A 86 -14.83 -11.06 9.21
N LYS A 87 -15.77 -10.24 8.73
CA LYS A 87 -16.86 -10.66 7.84
C LYS A 87 -16.32 -11.21 6.54
N PHE A 88 -15.34 -10.53 5.93
CA PHE A 88 -14.75 -10.93 4.67
C PHE A 88 -14.08 -12.31 4.78
N LEU A 89 -13.21 -12.49 5.77
CA LEU A 89 -12.50 -13.74 5.98
C LEU A 89 -13.46 -14.88 6.36
N SER A 90 -14.48 -14.60 7.20
CA SER A 90 -15.49 -15.59 7.57
C SER A 90 -16.31 -16.09 6.39
N ASP A 91 -16.66 -15.21 5.44
CA ASP A 91 -17.33 -15.63 4.20
C ASP A 91 -16.43 -16.51 3.34
N LEU A 92 -15.17 -16.09 3.15
CA LEU A 92 -14.23 -16.81 2.31
C LEU A 92 -13.93 -18.22 2.85
N ILE A 93 -13.71 -18.34 4.16
CA ILE A 93 -13.47 -19.64 4.83
C ILE A 93 -14.69 -20.55 4.71
N ALA A 94 -15.89 -20.00 4.77
CA ALA A 94 -17.13 -20.75 4.60
C ALA A 94 -17.50 -21.05 3.14
N GLY A 95 -16.61 -20.76 2.18
CA GLY A 95 -16.83 -21.00 0.76
C GLY A 95 -17.85 -20.06 0.09
N ARG A 96 -18.24 -18.97 0.77
CA ARG A 96 -19.14 -17.95 0.22
C ARG A 96 -18.34 -16.87 -0.50
N THR A 97 -18.93 -16.24 -1.51
CA THR A 97 -18.37 -15.02 -2.10
C THR A 97 -18.45 -13.88 -1.09
N PRO A 98 -17.32 -13.27 -0.67
CA PRO A 98 -17.34 -12.22 0.32
C PRO A 98 -18.16 -11.00 -0.12
N ARG A 99 -19.02 -10.50 0.77
CA ARG A 99 -19.79 -9.26 0.56
C ARG A 99 -19.74 -8.39 1.82
N LEU A 100 -19.29 -7.15 1.63
CA LEU A 100 -19.35 -6.10 2.64
C LEU A 100 -20.66 -5.32 2.47
N SER A 101 -21.34 -5.04 3.57
CA SER A 101 -22.50 -4.15 3.57
C SER A 101 -22.05 -2.69 3.42
N TYR A 102 -22.97 -1.81 3.03
CA TYR A 102 -22.67 -0.38 2.88
C TYR A 102 -22.01 0.26 4.13
N PRO A 103 -22.45 -0.01 5.38
CA PRO A 103 -21.79 0.53 6.57
C PRO A 103 -20.32 0.11 6.73
N MET A 104 -19.95 -1.07 6.23
CA MET A 104 -18.60 -1.64 6.28
C MET A 104 -17.72 -1.20 5.10
N MET A 105 -18.28 -0.50 4.12
CA MET A 105 -17.56 -0.04 2.93
C MET A 105 -17.09 1.40 3.12
N ARG A 106 -15.86 1.54 3.63
CA ARG A 106 -15.20 2.83 3.89
C ARG A 106 -13.91 2.92 3.10
N PHE A 107 -13.44 4.15 2.86
CA PHE A 107 -12.20 4.42 2.13
C PHE A 107 -11.24 5.32 2.92
N ASP A 108 -11.75 5.95 3.96
CA ASP A 108 -11.06 6.73 4.98
C ASP A 108 -10.49 5.86 6.10
#